data_AF-A0A077FND3-F1
#
_entry.id   AF-A0A077FND3-F1
#
_cell.length_a   1.000
_cell.length_b   1.000
_cell.length_c   1.000
_cell.angle_alpha   90.00
_cell.angle_beta   90.00
_cell.angle_gamma   90.00
#
_symmetry.space_group_name_H-M   'P 1'
#
loop_
_entity.id
_entity.type
_entity.pdbx_description
1 polymer ?
#
loop_
_entity_poly.entity_id
_entity_poly.type
_entity_poly.pdbx_seq_one_letter_code
_entity_poly.pdbx_strand_id
1 'polypeptide(L)'
;MKKILIIIVILFSYLITKELLDNRPFKFEKYKNNKQLDTALAKQFPVGSDIREAITMLEKSGAKCEDRSHDEDMPNELKKYKKVYRCKYGSGWLTLHMLESYTIWLMGDENYKVIHNDSERVKGIII
;
A
#
# COMPACT_ATOMS: atom_id res chain seq x y z
N MET A 1 9.42 -38.19 -4.42
CA MET A 1 10.34 -37.16 -3.88
C MET A 1 11.00 -36.30 -4.98
N LYS A 2 11.73 -36.86 -5.96
CA LYS A 2 12.39 -36.06 -7.03
C LYS A 2 11.43 -35.12 -7.80
N LYS A 3 10.23 -35.59 -8.15
CA LYS A 3 9.20 -34.78 -8.84
C LYS A 3 8.69 -33.59 -8.00
N ILE A 4 8.57 -33.77 -6.69
CA ILE A 4 8.14 -32.70 -5.76
C ILE A 4 9.24 -31.64 -5.65
N LEU A 5 10.50 -32.06 -5.60
CA LEU A 5 11.65 -31.16 -5.53
C LEU A 5 11.75 -30.27 -6.77
N ILE A 6 11.49 -30.82 -7.96
CA ILE A 6 11.44 -30.06 -9.22
C ILE A 6 10.33 -29.00 -9.19
N ILE A 7 9.14 -29.34 -8.70
CA ILE A 7 8.02 -28.38 -8.58
C ILE A 7 8.39 -27.25 -7.62
N ILE A 8 9.02 -27.56 -6.48
CA ILE A 8 9.47 -26.56 -5.50
C ILE A 8 10.50 -25.62 -6.14
N VAL A 9 11.49 -26.15 -6.85
CA VAL A 9 12.52 -25.32 -7.52
C VAL A 9 11.89 -24.39 -8.55
N ILE A 10 10.96 -24.87 -9.38
CA ILE A 10 10.26 -24.04 -10.38
C ILE A 10 9.46 -22.92 -9.69
N LEU A 11 8.76 -23.23 -8.59
CA LEU A 11 8.02 -22.24 -7.81
C LEU A 11 8.94 -21.17 -7.22
N PHE A 12 10.08 -21.55 -6.62
CA PHE A 12 11.05 -20.60 -6.08
C PHE A 12 11.69 -19.75 -7.18
N SER A 13 12.08 -20.34 -8.30
CA SER A 13 12.60 -19.60 -9.46
C SER A 13 11.59 -18.58 -9.97
N TYR A 14 10.32 -18.97 -10.09
CA TYR A 14 9.24 -18.06 -10.49
C TYR A 14 9.09 -16.86 -9.54
N LEU A 15 9.11 -17.10 -8.22
CA LEU A 15 9.01 -16.03 -7.22
C LEU A 15 10.21 -15.07 -7.28
N ILE A 16 11.43 -15.59 -7.45
CA ILE A 16 12.64 -14.78 -7.56
C ILE A 16 12.62 -13.92 -8.84
N THR A 17 12.26 -14.51 -9.99
CA THR A 17 12.15 -13.77 -11.25
C THR A 17 11.07 -12.69 -11.18
N LYS A 18 9.93 -12.97 -10.54
CA LYS A 18 8.87 -12.00 -10.32
C LYS A 18 9.34 -10.80 -9.47
N GLU A 19 10.11 -11.05 -8.41
CA GLU A 19 10.67 -9.99 -7.57
C GLU A 19 11.73 -9.14 -8.31
N LEU A 20 12.58 -9.80 -9.11
CA LEU A 20 13.61 -9.12 -9.93
C LEU A 20 13.02 -8.22 -11.02
N LEU A 21 11.87 -8.61 -11.58
CA LEU A 21 11.17 -7.86 -12.63
C LEU A 21 10.10 -6.91 -12.07
N ASP A 22 9.94 -6.85 -10.75
CA ASP A 22 8.97 -5.98 -10.11
C ASP A 22 9.44 -4.51 -10.16
N ASN A 23 8.87 -3.77 -11.12
CA ASN A 23 9.13 -2.36 -11.37
C ASN A 23 8.08 -1.42 -10.75
N ARG A 24 7.30 -1.90 -9.76
CA ARG A 24 6.32 -1.05 -9.09
C ARG A 24 7.01 0.15 -8.42
N PRO A 25 6.46 1.37 -8.57
CA PRO A 25 7.09 2.57 -8.03
C PRO A 25 7.06 2.62 -6.50
N PHE A 26 6.14 1.86 -5.87
CA PHE A 26 6.09 1.68 -4.42
C PHE A 26 5.95 0.18 -4.08
N LYS A 27 6.87 -0.35 -3.28
CA LYS A 27 6.89 -1.77 -2.88
C LYS A 27 6.46 -1.92 -1.43
N PHE A 28 5.17 -2.14 -1.20
CA PHE A 28 4.57 -2.29 0.13
C PHE A 28 5.27 -3.37 0.97
N GLU A 29 5.61 -4.49 0.33
CA GLU A 29 6.24 -5.66 0.94
C GLU A 29 7.62 -5.39 1.52
N LYS A 30 8.29 -4.31 1.09
CA LYS A 30 9.62 -3.94 1.57
C LYS A 30 9.61 -3.52 3.04
N TYR A 31 8.48 -3.06 3.56
CA TYR A 31 8.37 -2.44 4.88
C TYR A 31 7.90 -3.43 5.94
N LYS A 32 8.74 -3.68 6.95
CA LYS A 32 8.54 -4.76 7.93
C LYS A 32 7.61 -4.40 9.10
N ASN A 33 7.25 -3.13 9.25
CA ASN A 33 6.36 -2.62 10.30
C ASN A 33 5.77 -1.25 9.88
N ASN A 34 4.73 -0.79 10.60
CA ASN A 34 4.04 0.48 10.30
C ASN A 34 5.02 1.65 10.31
N LYS A 35 5.90 1.75 11.32
CA LYS A 35 6.90 2.83 11.40
C LYS A 35 7.78 2.94 10.14
N GLN A 36 8.22 1.82 9.58
CA GLN A 36 9.00 1.82 8.33
C GLN A 36 8.16 2.25 7.13
N LEU A 37 6.89 1.84 7.09
CA LEU A 37 5.95 2.21 6.05
C LEU A 37 5.63 3.72 6.11
N ASP A 38 5.30 4.24 7.29
CA ASP A 38 5.04 5.66 7.54
C ASP A 38 6.26 6.53 7.17
N THR A 39 7.45 6.10 7.57
CA THR A 39 8.70 6.82 7.23
C THR A 39 8.90 6.88 5.72
N ALA A 40 8.60 5.79 5.00
CA ALA A 40 8.72 5.75 3.56
C ALA A 40 7.66 6.60 2.86
N LEU A 41 6.42 6.59 3.36
CA LEU A 41 5.33 7.42 2.83
C LEU A 41 5.58 8.90 3.06
N ALA A 42 6.03 9.30 4.25
CA ALA A 42 6.41 10.68 4.54
C ALA A 42 7.56 11.16 3.64
N LYS A 43 8.49 10.26 3.28
CA LYS A 43 9.57 10.58 2.33
C LYS A 43 9.08 10.66 0.89
N GLN A 44 8.20 9.76 0.48
CA GLN A 44 7.71 9.67 -0.90
C GLN A 44 6.65 10.74 -1.20
N PHE A 45 5.83 11.08 -0.21
CA PHE A 45 4.71 12.00 -0.28
C PHE A 45 4.78 13.00 0.89
N PRO A 46 5.80 13.88 0.93
CA PRO A 46 5.92 14.89 1.99
C PRO A 46 4.73 15.85 2.00
N VAL A 47 4.56 16.57 3.11
CA VAL A 47 3.55 17.63 3.24
C VAL A 47 3.66 18.62 2.09
N GLY A 48 2.53 18.98 1.48
CA GLY A 48 2.45 19.81 0.28
C GLY A 48 2.52 19.04 -1.05
N SER A 49 2.75 17.73 -1.04
CA SER A 49 2.65 16.90 -2.25
C SER A 49 1.22 16.85 -2.80
N ASP A 50 1.06 16.62 -4.10
CA ASP A 50 -0.27 16.43 -4.70
C ASP A 50 -0.79 15.01 -4.41
N ILE A 51 -1.95 14.93 -3.77
CA ILE A 51 -2.61 13.66 -3.43
C ILE A 51 -2.93 12.84 -4.68
N ARG A 52 -3.26 13.47 -5.81
CA ARG A 52 -3.62 12.76 -7.05
C ARG A 52 -2.42 12.04 -7.65
N GLU A 53 -1.23 12.64 -7.56
CA GLU A 53 0.01 12.00 -7.98
C GLU A 53 0.35 10.82 -7.06
N ALA A 54 0.17 10.98 -5.75
CA ALA A 54 0.35 9.90 -4.77
C ALA A 54 -0.60 8.73 -5.03
N ILE A 55 -1.89 9.00 -5.25
CA ILE A 55 -2.89 7.99 -5.63
C ILE A 55 -2.45 7.26 -6.90
N THR A 56 -2.11 8.00 -7.96
CA THR A 56 -1.67 7.41 -9.23
C THR A 56 -0.47 6.48 -9.04
N MET A 57 0.49 6.86 -8.19
CA MET A 57 1.66 6.05 -7.90
C MET A 57 1.31 4.77 -7.11
N LEU A 58 0.44 4.89 -6.11
CA LEU A 58 -0.01 3.76 -5.30
C LEU A 58 -0.86 2.78 -6.12
N GLU A 59 -1.72 3.28 -7.00
CA GLU A 59 -2.52 2.45 -7.93
C GLU A 59 -1.64 1.74 -8.96
N LYS A 60 -0.64 2.41 -9.52
CA LYS A 60 0.40 1.76 -10.35
C LYS A 60 1.19 0.69 -9.60
N SER A 61 1.20 0.76 -8.27
CA SER A 61 1.81 -0.23 -7.39
C SER A 61 0.84 -1.35 -6.96
N GLY A 62 -0.39 -1.33 -7.49
CA GLY A 62 -1.42 -2.35 -7.27
C GLY A 62 -2.40 -2.03 -6.13
N ALA A 63 -2.32 -0.86 -5.50
CA ALA A 63 -3.32 -0.46 -4.52
C ALA A 63 -4.63 -0.07 -5.20
N LYS A 64 -5.74 -0.17 -4.47
CA LYS A 64 -7.04 0.40 -4.83
C LYS A 64 -7.29 1.61 -3.95
N CYS A 65 -7.44 2.78 -4.54
CA CYS A 65 -7.67 4.02 -3.82
C CYS A 65 -9.14 4.45 -3.94
N GLU A 66 -9.70 4.88 -2.82
CA GLU A 66 -11.10 5.32 -2.72
C GLU A 66 -11.13 6.72 -2.08
N ASP A 67 -11.94 7.61 -2.65
CA ASP A 67 -12.29 8.88 -2.02
C ASP A 67 -13.24 8.60 -0.84
N ARG A 68 -12.83 9.03 0.33
CA ARG A 68 -13.58 8.88 1.58
C ARG A 68 -14.00 10.23 2.13
N SER A 69 -13.69 11.35 1.46
CA SER A 69 -13.86 12.73 1.94
C SER A 69 -15.29 13.10 2.37
N HIS A 70 -16.29 12.35 1.88
CA HIS A 70 -17.71 12.62 2.12
C HIS A 70 -18.43 11.48 2.86
N ASP A 71 -17.69 10.54 3.47
CA ASP A 71 -18.33 9.49 4.24
C ASP A 71 -19.00 10.03 5.50
N GLU A 72 -20.27 9.65 5.70
CA GLU A 72 -21.04 10.01 6.90
C GLU A 72 -20.42 9.42 8.17
N ASP A 73 -19.87 8.21 8.07
CA ASP A 73 -19.26 7.45 9.18
C ASP A 73 -17.78 7.77 9.41
N MET A 74 -17.26 8.86 8.82
CA MET A 74 -15.85 9.22 9.00
C MET A 74 -15.56 9.58 10.48
N PRO A 75 -14.46 9.05 11.08
CA PRO A 75 -14.00 9.47 12.39
C PRO A 75 -13.85 10.99 12.49
N ASN A 76 -14.28 11.59 13.60
CA ASN A 76 -14.24 13.05 13.78
C ASN A 76 -12.84 13.66 13.61
N GLU A 77 -11.78 12.90 13.92
CA GLU A 77 -10.39 13.33 13.76
C GLU A 77 -9.99 13.55 12.29
N LEU A 78 -10.66 12.85 11.35
CA LEU A 78 -10.41 12.96 9.92
C LEU A 78 -11.27 14.05 9.26
N LYS A 79 -12.40 14.43 9.86
CA LYS A 79 -13.31 15.48 9.34
C LYS A 79 -12.67 16.87 9.23
N LYS A 80 -11.53 17.10 9.89
CA LYS A 80 -10.76 18.35 9.76
C LYS A 80 -10.09 18.49 8.39
N TYR A 81 -9.88 17.39 7.67
CA TYR A 81 -9.29 17.39 6.33
C TYR A 81 -10.38 17.52 5.27
N LYS A 82 -10.08 18.24 4.18
CA LYS A 82 -11.04 18.46 3.08
C LYS A 82 -11.00 17.33 2.05
N LYS A 83 -9.85 16.67 1.94
CA LYS A 83 -9.63 15.51 1.07
C LYS A 83 -9.11 14.36 1.91
N VAL A 84 -9.77 13.21 1.84
CA VAL A 84 -9.38 11.99 2.55
C VAL A 84 -9.49 10.84 1.57
N TYR A 85 -8.37 10.19 1.29
CA TYR A 85 -8.31 9.02 0.43
C TYR A 85 -7.78 7.81 1.20
N ARG A 86 -8.39 6.66 0.95
CA ARG A 86 -7.97 5.37 1.50
C ARG A 86 -7.45 4.50 0.37
N CYS A 87 -6.18 4.14 0.41
CA CYS A 87 -5.55 3.24 -0.55
C CYS A 87 -5.26 1.89 0.11
N LYS A 88 -5.90 0.82 -0.38
CA LYS A 88 -5.72 -0.55 0.12
C LYS A 88 -4.89 -1.38 -0.85
N TYR A 89 -3.90 -2.07 -0.33
CA TYR A 89 -3.10 -3.04 -1.06
C TYR A 89 -3.13 -4.39 -0.32
N GLY A 90 -3.55 -5.45 -0.99
CA GLY A 90 -3.51 -6.81 -0.47
C GLY A 90 -2.40 -7.58 -1.16
N SER A 91 -1.47 -8.16 -0.40
CA SER A 91 -0.47 -9.06 -0.96
C SER A 91 -1.17 -10.34 -1.45
N GLY A 92 -0.97 -10.69 -2.73
CA GLY A 92 -1.59 -11.88 -3.31
C GLY A 92 -1.04 -13.18 -2.71
N TRP A 93 -1.79 -14.29 -2.84
CA TRP A 93 -1.41 -15.63 -2.35
C TRP A 93 -0.05 -16.11 -2.91
N LEU A 94 0.41 -15.60 -4.05
CA LEU A 94 1.70 -15.96 -4.68
C LEU A 94 2.79 -14.90 -4.45
N THR A 95 2.91 -14.39 -3.23
CA THR A 95 4.01 -13.50 -2.81
C THR A 95 4.64 -14.02 -1.50
N LEU A 96 5.87 -13.61 -1.20
CA LEU A 96 6.57 -13.98 0.05
C LEU A 96 5.85 -13.46 1.31
N HIS A 97 4.96 -12.48 1.16
CA HIS A 97 4.21 -11.82 2.22
C HIS A 97 2.74 -12.22 2.19
N MET A 98 2.43 -13.50 1.96
CA MET A 98 1.05 -14.00 1.96
C MET A 98 0.29 -13.48 3.20
N LEU A 99 -0.95 -13.01 3.00
CA LEU A 99 -1.85 -12.56 4.08
C LEU A 99 -1.39 -11.26 4.77
N GLU A 100 -0.77 -10.33 4.04
CA GLU A 100 -0.50 -8.98 4.52
C GLU A 100 -1.35 -7.98 3.75
N SER A 101 -2.07 -7.12 4.48
CA SER A 101 -2.78 -6.00 3.88
C SER A 101 -2.25 -4.69 4.40
N TYR A 102 -2.17 -3.73 3.49
CA TYR A 102 -1.64 -2.41 3.73
C TYR A 102 -2.74 -1.41 3.44
N THR A 103 -3.01 -0.53 4.39
CA THR A 103 -3.93 0.59 4.22
C THR A 103 -3.12 1.87 4.36
N ILE A 104 -3.23 2.76 3.39
CA ILE A 104 -2.66 4.10 3.43
C ILE A 104 -3.79 5.10 3.45
N TRP A 105 -3.68 6.08 4.33
CA TRP A 105 -4.56 7.23 4.39
C TRP A 105 -3.80 8.47 3.89
N LEU A 106 -4.34 9.13 2.86
CA LEU A 106 -3.83 10.40 2.37
C LEU A 106 -4.85 11.49 2.73
N MET A 107 -4.42 12.45 3.54
CA MET A 107 -5.26 13.49 4.09
C MET A 107 -4.75 14.86 3.66
N GLY A 108 -5.63 15.70 3.12
CA GLY A 108 -5.24 16.97 2.52
C GLY A 108 -6.27 18.08 2.58
N ASP A 109 -5.87 19.22 2.03
CA ASP A 109 -6.68 20.42 1.88
C ASP A 109 -7.58 20.36 0.63
N GLU A 110 -8.34 21.44 0.42
CA GLU A 110 -9.23 21.61 -0.73
C GLU A 110 -8.49 21.63 -2.08
N ASN A 111 -7.18 21.92 -2.07
CA ASN A 111 -6.31 21.97 -3.24
C ASN A 111 -5.57 20.65 -3.48
N TYR A 112 -6.01 19.56 -2.84
CA TYR A 112 -5.41 18.23 -2.94
C TYR A 112 -3.96 18.17 -2.44
N LYS A 113 -3.55 19.08 -1.55
CA LYS A 113 -2.21 19.06 -0.96
C LYS A 113 -2.19 18.20 0.29
N VAL A 114 -1.23 17.28 0.37
CA VAL A 114 -1.01 16.42 1.54
C VAL A 114 -0.75 17.30 2.76
N ILE A 115 -1.60 17.18 3.77
CA ILE A 115 -1.37 17.71 5.12
C ILE A 115 -0.81 16.61 6.01
N HIS A 116 -1.33 15.39 5.87
CA HIS A 116 -0.92 14.25 6.67
C HIS A 116 -1.07 12.96 5.87
N ASN A 117 -0.22 11.98 6.16
CA ASN A 117 -0.36 10.62 5.70
C ASN A 117 -0.15 9.67 6.88
N ASP A 118 -0.83 8.54 6.83
CA ASP A 118 -0.74 7.50 7.84
C ASP A 118 -0.86 6.14 7.16
N SER A 119 -0.36 5.10 7.80
CA SER A 119 -0.43 3.75 7.27
C SER A 119 -0.59 2.67 8.32
N GLU A 120 -1.29 1.63 7.90
CA GLU A 120 -1.52 0.44 8.68
C GLU A 120 -1.10 -0.78 7.89
N ARG A 121 -0.31 -1.65 8.52
CA ARG A 121 -0.07 -2.99 8.03
C ARG A 121 -0.73 -4.00 8.97
N VAL A 122 -1.61 -4.79 8.42
CA VAL A 122 -2.29 -5.89 9.10
C VAL A 122 -1.75 -7.21 8.57
N LYS A 123 -1.37 -8.09 9.49
CA LYS A 123 -1.03 -9.48 9.19
C LYS A 123 -2.23 -10.36 9.51
N GLY A 124 -2.77 -11.09 8.54
CA GLY A 124 -3.88 -12.01 8.75
C GLY A 124 -4.68 -12.33 7.49
N ILE A 125 -5.46 -13.41 7.57
CA ILE A 125 -6.46 -13.77 6.54
C ILE A 125 -7.53 -12.69 6.56
N ILE A 126 -7.63 -11.91 5.48
CA ILE A 126 -8.83 -11.11 5.21
C ILE A 126 -9.89 -12.13 4.78
N ILE A 127 -10.80 -12.47 5.70
CA ILE A 127 -11.97 -13.33 5.46
C ILE A 127 -12.99 -12.55 4.64
#